data_AF-A0A1B7P3D1-F1
#
_entry.id   AF-A0A1B7P3D1-F1
#
_cell.length_a   1.000
_cell.length_b   1.000
_cell.length_c   1.000
_cell.angle_alpha   90.00
_cell.angle_beta   90.00
_cell.angle_gamma   90.00
#
_symmetry.space_group_name_H-M   'P 1'
#
loop_
_entity.id
_entity.type
_entity.pdbx_description
1 polymer ?
#
loop_
_entity_poly.entity_id
_entity_poly.type
_entity_poly.pdbx_seq_one_letter_code
_entity_poly.pdbx_strand_id
1 'polypeptide(L)' 'LGFTSITSPKPEGDAVTDEFLHELHRFLLETHVMEGKLVCGNCGHEYRIKEGIPNFLLPSHLGMFN' A
#
# COMPACT_ATOMS: atom_id res chain seq x y z
N LEU A 1 -7.42 -5.79 2.19
CA LEU A 1 -8.36 -4.66 2.15
C LEU A 1 -9.69 -4.98 1.44
N GLY A 2 -9.90 -6.21 0.93
CA GLY A 2 -11.23 -6.68 0.53
C GLY A 2 -11.76 -6.16 -0.81
N PHE A 3 -10.94 -5.52 -1.63
CA PHE A 3 -11.35 -5.03 -2.96
C PHE A 3 -11.52 -6.18 -3.93
N THR A 4 -12.71 -6.31 -4.53
CA THR A 4 -13.07 -7.38 -5.47
C THR A 4 -13.11 -6.93 -6.94
N SER A 5 -12.99 -5.62 -7.21
CA SER A 5 -13.11 -5.03 -8.55
C SER A 5 -11.78 -4.87 -9.29
N ILE A 6 -10.64 -5.05 -8.61
CA ILE A 6 -9.32 -4.84 -9.21
C ILE A 6 -8.84 -6.13 -9.87
N THR A 7 -8.55 -6.04 -11.16
CA THR A 7 -8.01 -7.15 -11.96
C THR A 7 -6.54 -7.40 -11.62
N SER A 8 -6.11 -8.67 -11.65
CA SER A 8 -4.74 -9.07 -11.30
C SER A 8 -3.65 -8.68 -12.32
N PRO A 9 -3.86 -8.73 -13.65
CA PRO A 9 -2.86 -8.22 -14.58
C PRO A 9 -2.89 -6.69 -14.63
N LYS A 10 -1.72 -6.10 -14.81
CA LYS A 10 -1.64 -4.67 -15.11
C LYS A 10 -2.39 -4.40 -16.43
N PRO A 11 -3.31 -3.43 -16.46
CA PRO A 11 -4.06 -3.01 -17.64
C PRO A 11 -3.12 -2.38 -18.68
N GLU A 12 -3.31 -2.73 -19.96
CA GLU A 12 -2.51 -2.26 -21.08
C GLU A 12 -3.38 -2.05 -22.33
N GLY A 13 -2.93 -1.20 -23.26
CA GLY A 13 -3.62 -0.93 -24.52
C GLY A 13 -5.07 -0.49 -24.32
N ASP A 14 -5.97 -1.12 -25.08
CA ASP A 14 -7.41 -0.79 -25.09
C ASP A 14 -8.12 -1.08 -23.75
N ALA A 15 -7.48 -1.81 -22.82
CA ALA A 15 -8.02 -2.02 -21.48
C ALA A 15 -7.86 -0.79 -20.57
N VAL A 16 -7.05 0.20 -20.98
CA VAL A 16 -6.88 1.47 -20.26
C VAL A 16 -7.97 2.44 -20.71
N THR A 17 -9.20 2.19 -20.27
CA THR A 17 -10.33 3.10 -20.50
C THR A 17 -10.38 4.20 -19.45
N ASP A 18 -11.11 5.27 -19.73
CA ASP A 18 -11.30 6.39 -18.80
C ASP A 18 -11.99 5.94 -17.50
N GLU A 19 -12.99 5.07 -17.61
CA GLU A 19 -13.70 4.49 -16.47
C GLU A 19 -12.76 3.69 -15.56
N PHE A 20 -11.86 2.93 -16.17
CA PHE A 20 -10.88 2.15 -15.45
C PHE A 20 -9.81 3.05 -14.78
N LEU A 21 -9.40 4.14 -15.44
CA LEU A 21 -8.52 5.14 -14.84
C LEU A 21 -9.16 5.84 -13.63
N HIS A 22 -10.46 6.14 -13.70
CA HIS A 22 -11.21 6.69 -12.57
C HIS A 22 -11.27 5.71 -11.39
N GLU A 23 -11.47 4.43 -11.65
CA GLU A 23 -11.45 3.42 -10.60
C GLU A 23 -10.07 3.29 -9.94
N LEU A 24 -8.99 3.28 -10.74
CA LEU A 24 -7.63 3.30 -10.23
C LEU A 24 -7.33 4.56 -9.41
N HIS A 25 -7.79 5.74 -9.85
CA HIS A 25 -7.61 6.99 -9.12
C HIS A 25 -8.21 6.89 -7.72
N ARG A 26 -9.49 6.47 -7.62
CA ARG A 26 -10.18 6.26 -6.35
C ARG A 26 -9.44 5.28 -5.45
N PHE A 27 -8.96 4.18 -6.01
CA PHE A 27 -8.30 3.14 -5.24
C PHE A 27 -6.88 3.53 -4.78
N LEU A 28 -6.08 4.12 -5.65
CA LEU A 28 -4.67 4.40 -5.37
C LEU A 28 -4.46 5.71 -4.63
N LEU A 29 -5.31 6.72 -4.88
CA LEU A 29 -5.09 8.09 -4.42
C LEU A 29 -6.12 8.56 -3.39
N GLU A 30 -7.37 8.10 -3.48
CA GLU A 30 -8.44 8.53 -2.56
C GLU A 30 -8.67 7.55 -1.40
N THR A 31 -8.11 6.34 -1.47
CA THR A 31 -8.27 5.31 -0.43
C THR A 31 -7.08 5.31 0.51
N HIS A 32 -7.34 5.51 1.80
CA HIS A 32 -6.30 5.59 2.83
C HIS A 32 -6.50 4.55 3.94
N VAL A 33 -5.40 3.99 4.43
CA VAL A 33 -5.40 3.15 5.64
C VAL A 33 -5.21 4.07 6.85
N MET A 34 -6.26 4.24 7.65
CA MET A 34 -6.20 5.14 8.82
C MET A 34 -5.51 4.51 10.03
N GLU A 35 -5.76 3.22 10.27
CA GLU A 35 -5.18 2.45 11.38
C GLU A 35 -4.74 1.07 10.87
N GLY A 36 -3.55 0.61 11.26
CA GLY A 36 -3.04 -0.69 10.83
C GLY A 36 -1.53 -0.85 10.97
N LYS A 37 -0.96 -1.73 10.14
CA LYS A 37 0.49 -1.96 10.07
C LYS A 37 0.93 -2.40 8.69
N LEU A 38 2.15 -2.04 8.32
CA LEU A 38 2.90 -2.64 7.22
C LEU A 38 3.85 -3.68 7.79
N VAL A 39 3.87 -4.88 7.23
CA VAL A 39 4.76 -5.96 7.68
C VAL A 39 5.80 -6.23 6.60
N CYS A 40 7.08 -6.16 6.95
CA CYS A 40 8.16 -6.47 6.02
C CYS A 40 8.11 -7.95 5.63
N GLY A 41 8.00 -8.24 4.32
CA GLY A 41 7.99 -9.62 3.82
C GLY A 41 9.30 -10.39 3.98
N ASN A 42 10.41 -9.69 4.28
CA ASN A 42 11.73 -10.31 4.48
C ASN A 42 12.06 -10.56 5.96
N CYS A 43 11.90 -9.56 6.84
CA CYS A 43 12.31 -9.66 8.25
C CYS A 43 11.15 -9.71 9.26
N GLY A 44 9.90 -9.56 8.80
CA GLY A 44 8.71 -9.60 9.66
C GLY A 44 8.50 -8.36 10.55
N HIS A 45 9.35 -7.33 10.46
CA HIS A 45 9.17 -6.10 11.25
C HIS A 45 7.85 -5.39 10.89
N GLU A 46 7.15 -4.91 11.92
CA GLU A 46 5.85 -4.24 11.80
C GLU A 46 6.00 -2.72 11.96
N TYR A 47 5.68 -1.97 10.90
CA TYR A 47 5.59 -0.52 10.91
C TYR A 47 4.14 -0.12 11.17
N ARG A 48 3.86 0.52 12.31
CA ARG A 48 2.50 0.91 12.69
C ARG A 48 2.00 2.10 11.86
N ILE A 49 0.73 2.07 11.50
CA ILE A 49 -0.01 3.19 10.90
C ILE A 49 -1.01 3.67 11.95
N LYS A 50 -0.95 4.96 12.29
CA LYS A 50 -1.89 5.63 13.20
C LYS A 50 -2.32 6.95 12.59
N GLU A 51 -3.61 7.26 12.63
CA GLU A 51 -4.16 8.51 12.07
C GLU A 51 -3.74 8.76 10.61
N GLY A 52 -3.61 7.68 9.83
CA GLY A 52 -3.17 7.72 8.43
C GLY A 52 -1.67 7.91 8.22
N ILE A 53 -0.87 7.98 9.29
CA ILE A 53 0.58 8.22 9.22
C ILE A 53 1.34 6.93 9.53
N PRO A 54 2.10 6.36 8.56
CA PRO A 54 2.99 5.23 8.81
C PRO A 54 4.24 5.68 9.58
N ASN A 55 4.61 4.93 10.62
CA ASN A 55 5.84 5.13 11.36
C ASN A 55 6.96 4.20 10.85
N PHE A 56 7.93 4.77 10.14
CA PHE A 56 9.10 4.07 9.61
C PHE A 56 10.37 4.23 10.47
N LEU A 57 10.25 4.71 11.71
CA LEU A 57 11.40 4.79 12.61
C LEU A 57 11.84 3.38 13.02
N LEU A 58 13.11 3.08 12.77
CA LEU A 58 13.73 1.83 13.17
C LEU A 58 14.39 1.97 14.54
N PRO A 59 14.23 0.97 15.42
CA PRO A 59 15.09 0.81 16.59
C PRO A 59 16.57 0.84 16.20
N SER A 60 17.42 1.42 17.06
CA SER A 60 18.86 1.54 16.83
C SER A 60 19.54 0.20 16.50
N HIS A 61 19.11 -0.89 17.12
CA HIS A 61 19.63 -2.25 16.88
C HIS A 61 19.18 -2.87 15.55
N LEU A 62 18.25 -2.25 14.81
CA LEU A 62 17.82 -2.68 13.47
C LEU A 62 18.40 -1.80 12.35
N GLY A 63 18.87 -0.59 12.66
CA GLY A 63 19.46 0.35 11.69
C GLY A 63 20.97 0.19 11.49
N MET A 64 21.62 -0.68 12.26
CA MET A 64 23.05 -0.98 12.11
C MET A 64 23.22 -2.25 11.30
N PHE A 65 23.36 -2.10 9.97
CA PHE A 65 24.03 -3.10 9.16
C PHE A 65 25.51 -3.12 9.59
N ASN A 66 25.99 -4.24 10.11
CA ASN A 66 27.40 -4.60 10.00
C ASN A 66 27.63 -5.21 8.62
#